data_AF-A0A077Z3S9-F1
#
_entry.id   AF-A0A077Z3S9-F1
#
_cell.length_a   1.000
_cell.length_b   1.000
_cell.length_c   1.000
_cell.angle_alpha   90.00
_cell.angle_beta   90.00
_cell.angle_gamma   90.00
#
_symmetry.space_group_name_H-M   'P 1'
#
loop_
_entity.id
_entity.type
_entity.pdbx_description
1 polymer ?
#
loop_
_entity_poly.entity_id
_entity_poly.type
_entity_poly.pdbx_seq_one_letter_code
_entity_poly.pdbx_strand_id
1 'polypeptide(L)'
;MEAATFLLVTILINGRSALALHKFGGHRRLAIELLSHKPCIKGKWDEHIRFPSSRNAELTPDPDKEFGCYRIRGEVEVFKPVRNEIQIYVRSQLGTRGSPEKCTNFDPRTKCGGTGSCIYCGLCDRSEAAKQIFSLQVDGELFDCQRGVEQGTYNNIEWRFCTPTLDEFLENADIDPDFWEKHGNKGQIIFQTIQIHNISLNALPPAKLHRVLRTGEGMIACHKLVVNYLQDA
;
A
#
# COMPACT_ATOMS: atom_id res chain seq x y z
N MET A 1 -38.60 -5.47 55.15
CA MET A 1 -38.88 -6.15 53.86
C MET A 1 -37.91 -5.57 52.87
N GLU A 2 -36.75 -6.23 52.75
CA GLU A 2 -35.59 -5.72 52.01
C GLU A 2 -35.69 -5.99 50.51
N ALA A 3 -35.12 -5.05 49.77
CA ALA A 3 -35.24 -4.88 48.34
C ALA A 3 -34.17 -5.65 47.55
N ALA A 4 -34.61 -6.11 46.39
CA ALA A 4 -33.90 -6.34 45.12
C ALA A 4 -32.37 -6.20 45.08
N THR A 5 -31.70 -7.31 44.74
CA THR A 5 -30.33 -7.32 44.22
C THR A 5 -30.36 -7.44 42.70
N PHE A 6 -29.94 -6.38 42.02
CA PHE A 6 -29.74 -6.29 40.58
C PHE A 6 -28.54 -7.15 40.13
N LEU A 7 -28.72 -7.98 39.09
CA LEU A 7 -27.63 -8.60 38.34
C LEU A 7 -27.44 -7.80 37.05
N LEU A 8 -26.39 -6.97 37.01
CA LEU A 8 -25.89 -6.32 35.79
C LEU A 8 -24.49 -6.90 35.52
N VAL A 9 -24.43 -7.96 34.73
CA VAL A 9 -23.17 -8.48 34.16
C VAL A 9 -23.11 -7.97 32.73
N THR A 10 -22.53 -6.78 32.55
CA THR A 10 -22.26 -6.21 31.24
C THR A 10 -20.78 -5.87 31.11
N ILE A 11 -20.12 -6.60 30.20
CA ILE A 11 -19.14 -6.08 29.25
C ILE A 11 -17.85 -5.50 29.88
N LEU A 12 -16.85 -6.35 30.15
CA LEU A 12 -15.49 -5.92 30.49
C LEU A 12 -14.38 -6.47 29.58
N ILE A 13 -14.71 -7.25 28.54
CA ILE A 13 -13.68 -7.94 27.73
C ILE A 13 -13.14 -7.04 26.60
N ASN A 14 -13.92 -6.08 26.09
CA ASN A 14 -13.49 -5.23 24.96
C ASN A 14 -12.69 -3.97 25.36
N GLY A 15 -12.55 -3.68 26.65
CA GLY A 15 -11.91 -2.42 27.12
C GLY A 15 -10.38 -2.44 27.08
N ARG A 16 -9.74 -3.61 27.19
CA ARG A 16 -8.28 -3.70 27.31
C ARG A 16 -7.57 -3.45 25.97
N SER A 17 -8.10 -3.98 24.88
CA SER A 17 -7.51 -3.82 23.54
C SER A 17 -7.56 -2.37 23.06
N ALA A 18 -8.68 -1.67 23.29
CA ALA A 18 -8.81 -0.26 22.91
C ALA A 18 -7.87 0.67 23.69
N LEU A 19 -7.65 0.39 24.99
CA LEU A 19 -6.70 1.15 25.82
C LEU A 19 -5.24 0.89 25.43
N ALA A 20 -4.90 -0.31 24.95
CA ALA A 20 -3.57 -0.62 24.45
C ALA A 20 -3.26 0.15 23.16
N LEU A 21 -4.14 0.11 22.14
CA LEU A 21 -3.96 0.84 20.88
C LEU A 21 -3.75 2.35 21.08
N HIS A 22 -4.55 2.96 21.96
CA HIS A 22 -4.44 4.39 22.24
C HIS A 22 -3.13 4.77 22.94
N LYS A 23 -2.51 3.81 23.67
CA LYS A 23 -1.24 4.00 24.38
C LYS A 23 -0.02 3.98 23.44
N PHE A 24 -0.13 3.34 22.27
CA PHE A 24 0.96 3.27 21.28
C PHE A 24 0.89 4.36 20.21
N GLY A 25 -0.06 5.29 20.33
CA GLY A 25 -0.31 6.27 19.28
C GLY A 25 -0.72 5.56 17.99
N GLY A 26 -1.69 4.64 18.07
CA GLY A 26 -2.14 3.75 16.99
C GLY A 26 -2.45 4.39 15.62
N HIS A 27 -2.57 5.72 15.58
CA HIS A 27 -2.67 6.53 14.37
C HIS A 27 -1.33 6.85 13.70
N ARG A 28 -0.20 6.52 14.32
CA ARG A 28 1.14 6.71 13.76
C ARG A 28 1.42 5.61 12.75
N ARG A 29 1.90 6.02 11.59
CA ARG A 29 2.40 5.15 10.52
C ARG A 29 3.67 4.41 10.95
N LEU A 30 3.86 3.20 10.44
CA LEU A 30 5.07 2.39 10.72
C LEU A 30 6.29 2.96 9.99
N ALA A 31 7.48 2.82 10.57
CA ALA A 31 8.71 2.99 9.83
C ALA A 31 8.96 1.77 8.93
N ILE A 32 9.75 1.96 7.87
CA ILE A 32 10.32 0.83 7.11
C ILE A 32 11.82 0.92 7.00
N GLU A 33 12.43 -0.26 7.10
CA GLU A 33 13.72 -0.54 6.54
C GLU A 33 13.52 -1.21 5.18
N LEU A 34 14.02 -0.60 4.11
CA LEU A 34 13.99 -1.19 2.78
C LEU A 34 15.08 -2.25 2.66
N LEU A 35 14.69 -3.51 2.49
CA LEU A 35 15.62 -4.61 2.28
C LEU A 35 15.98 -4.76 0.79
N SER A 36 14.99 -4.62 -0.10
CA SER A 36 15.22 -4.57 -1.55
C SER A 36 13.97 -4.11 -2.31
N HIS A 37 14.17 -3.58 -3.51
CA HIS A 37 13.13 -3.44 -4.53
C HIS A 37 13.68 -3.65 -5.93
N LYS A 38 12.80 -4.11 -6.82
CA LYS A 38 13.14 -4.35 -8.23
C LYS A 38 11.89 -4.42 -9.10
N PRO A 39 12.01 -4.09 -10.39
CA PRO A 39 10.94 -4.37 -11.34
C PRO A 39 10.66 -5.87 -11.35
N CYS A 40 9.39 -6.22 -11.59
CA CYS A 40 9.01 -7.61 -11.81
C CYS A 40 9.66 -8.13 -13.10
N ILE A 41 9.90 -9.44 -13.15
CA ILE A 41 10.32 -10.08 -14.40
C ILE A 41 9.17 -9.89 -15.40
N LYS A 42 9.48 -9.32 -16.57
CA LYS A 42 8.51 -9.16 -17.65
C LYS A 42 7.94 -10.53 -18.03
N GLY A 43 6.62 -10.61 -18.01
CA GLY A 43 5.87 -11.79 -18.40
C GLY A 43 5.21 -11.57 -19.76
N LYS A 44 3.95 -12.02 -19.88
CA LYS A 44 3.12 -11.81 -21.07
C LYS A 44 2.37 -10.47 -21.10
N TRP A 45 2.58 -9.62 -20.09
CA TRP A 45 1.92 -8.32 -19.96
C TRP A 45 2.64 -7.26 -20.80
N ASP A 46 1.91 -6.20 -21.16
CA ASP A 46 2.43 -5.14 -22.02
C ASP A 46 3.18 -4.10 -21.20
N GLU A 47 4.50 -4.26 -21.09
CA GLU A 47 5.32 -3.34 -20.28
C GLU A 47 5.43 -1.96 -20.94
N HIS A 48 4.83 -0.96 -20.29
CA HIS A 48 4.94 0.44 -20.69
C HIS A 48 5.94 1.20 -19.82
N ILE A 49 5.99 0.92 -18.52
CA ILE A 49 6.88 1.64 -17.58
C ILE A 49 7.71 0.63 -16.80
N ARG A 50 9.00 0.90 -16.64
CA ARG A 50 9.91 0.17 -15.75
C ARG A 50 10.59 1.11 -14.78
N PHE A 51 10.37 0.83 -13.49
CA PHE A 51 11.04 1.52 -12.39
C PHE A 51 12.42 0.89 -12.10
N PRO A 52 13.37 1.68 -11.56
CA PRO A 52 14.70 1.20 -11.21
C PRO A 52 14.69 0.25 -10.01
N SER A 53 15.73 -0.60 -9.92
CA SER A 53 15.98 -1.45 -8.75
C SER A 53 16.77 -0.71 -7.67
N SER A 54 16.93 -1.32 -6.49
CA SER A 54 17.75 -0.77 -5.37
C SER A 54 19.19 -0.46 -5.72
N ARG A 55 19.71 -0.97 -6.85
CA ARG A 55 21.06 -0.62 -7.30
C ARG A 55 21.16 0.81 -7.86
N ASN A 56 20.04 1.36 -8.34
CA ASN A 56 20.02 2.61 -9.12
C ASN A 56 19.02 3.64 -8.56
N ALA A 57 18.33 3.31 -7.48
CA ALA A 57 17.34 4.16 -6.85
C ALA A 57 17.24 3.81 -5.37
N GLU A 58 17.30 4.84 -4.54
CA GLU A 58 17.11 4.70 -3.10
C GLU A 58 15.68 5.05 -2.72
N LEU A 59 15.19 4.38 -1.68
CA LEU A 59 13.99 4.80 -0.99
C LEU A 59 14.39 5.85 0.03
N THR A 60 13.73 7.00 -0.03
CA THR A 60 13.98 8.11 0.91
C THR A 60 12.67 8.49 1.60
N PRO A 61 12.70 8.99 2.84
CA PRO A 61 11.54 9.64 3.44
C PRO A 61 11.01 10.75 2.52
N ASP A 62 9.69 10.86 2.41
CA ASP A 62 9.07 11.93 1.64
C ASP A 62 9.05 13.21 2.50
N PRO A 63 9.82 14.26 2.13
CA PRO A 63 9.90 15.49 2.92
C PRO A 63 8.61 16.31 2.92
N ASP A 64 7.69 16.04 1.98
CA ASP A 64 6.44 16.79 1.82
C ASP A 64 5.26 16.13 2.56
N LYS A 65 5.52 15.04 3.29
CA LYS A 65 4.51 14.18 3.91
C LYS A 65 4.84 13.87 5.37
N GLU A 66 3.85 13.33 6.08
CA GLU A 66 4.04 12.87 7.45
C GLU A 66 5.00 11.66 7.54
N PHE A 67 5.44 11.38 8.77
CA PHE A 67 6.24 10.20 9.09
C PHE A 67 5.60 8.92 8.52
N GLY A 68 6.43 7.99 8.04
CA GLY A 68 5.99 6.74 7.42
C GLY A 68 5.62 6.87 5.94
N CYS A 69 5.81 8.05 5.33
CA CYS A 69 5.73 8.24 3.90
C CYS A 69 7.12 8.31 3.25
N TYR A 70 7.24 7.72 2.07
CA TYR A 70 8.50 7.50 1.37
C TYR A 70 8.34 7.72 -0.13
N ARG A 71 9.46 7.98 -0.79
CA ARG A 71 9.56 8.08 -2.25
C ARG A 71 10.72 7.26 -2.79
N ILE A 72 10.50 6.66 -3.96
CA ILE A 72 11.54 6.03 -4.78
C ILE A 72 11.76 6.93 -5.99
N ARG A 73 13.00 7.38 -6.16
CA ARG A 73 13.43 8.17 -7.31
C ARG A 73 14.60 7.49 -8.00
N GLY A 74 14.56 7.49 -9.33
CA GLY A 74 15.67 7.10 -10.18
C GLY A 74 15.24 7.13 -11.64
N GLU A 75 16.09 6.64 -12.52
CA GLU A 75 15.82 6.61 -13.95
C GLU A 75 14.67 5.63 -14.26
N VAL A 76 13.56 6.16 -14.76
CA VAL A 76 12.37 5.41 -15.19
C VAL A 76 12.36 5.33 -16.70
N GLU A 77 12.21 4.12 -17.22
CA GLU A 77 12.11 3.85 -18.65
C GLU A 77 10.63 3.68 -19.05
N VAL A 78 10.18 4.48 -20.01
CA VAL A 78 8.84 4.41 -20.58
C VAL A 78 8.95 3.90 -22.01
N PHE A 79 8.59 2.64 -22.24
CA PHE A 79 8.64 1.97 -23.54
C PHE A 79 7.49 2.34 -24.46
N LYS A 80 6.34 2.68 -23.88
CA LYS A 80 5.11 3.00 -24.58
C LYS A 80 4.39 4.12 -23.85
N PRO A 81 3.74 5.05 -24.57
CA PRO A 81 3.00 6.12 -23.93
C PRO A 81 1.97 5.58 -22.93
N VAL A 82 1.85 6.25 -21.79
CA VAL A 82 0.79 6.00 -20.81
C VAL A 82 -0.14 7.19 -20.82
N ARG A 83 -1.38 6.93 -21.21
CA ARG A 83 -2.47 7.91 -21.26
C ARG A 83 -3.68 7.32 -20.54
N ASN A 84 -4.59 8.19 -20.11
CA ASN A 84 -5.81 7.86 -19.39
C ASN A 84 -5.57 7.40 -17.94
N GLU A 85 -6.68 7.08 -17.26
CA GLU A 85 -6.68 6.61 -15.88
C GLU A 85 -5.90 5.31 -15.71
N ILE A 86 -5.04 5.30 -14.69
CA ILE A 86 -4.35 4.12 -14.20
C ILE A 86 -4.90 3.75 -12.82
N GLN A 87 -4.84 2.47 -12.50
CA GLN A 87 -5.13 1.96 -11.15
C GLN A 87 -3.95 1.14 -10.65
N ILE A 88 -3.73 1.15 -9.35
CA ILE A 88 -2.69 0.36 -8.71
C ILE A 88 -3.34 -0.79 -7.95
N TYR A 89 -2.86 -2.01 -8.15
CA TYR A 89 -3.12 -3.11 -7.23
C TYR A 89 -1.85 -3.39 -6.42
N VAL A 90 -1.98 -3.37 -5.10
CA VAL A 90 -0.93 -3.79 -4.19
C VAL A 90 -1.29 -5.17 -3.67
N ARG A 91 -0.34 -6.10 -3.72
CA ARG A 91 -0.43 -7.39 -3.07
C ARG A 91 0.58 -7.44 -1.94
N SER A 92 0.10 -7.40 -0.71
CA SER A 92 0.93 -7.46 0.50
C SER A 92 0.86 -8.86 1.09
N GLN A 93 1.98 -9.39 1.58
CA GLN A 93 2.04 -10.70 2.22
C GLN A 93 3.14 -10.72 3.29
N LEU A 94 2.85 -11.40 4.40
CA LEU A 94 3.80 -11.69 5.45
C LEU A 94 4.71 -12.85 5.02
N GLY A 95 6.02 -12.58 4.90
CA GLY A 95 6.99 -13.59 4.49
C GLY A 95 6.88 -14.04 3.01
N THR A 96 7.80 -14.90 2.59
CA THR A 96 7.94 -15.31 1.17
C THR A 96 6.86 -16.29 0.69
N ARG A 97 6.22 -17.01 1.62
CA ARG A 97 5.22 -18.06 1.35
C ARG A 97 3.85 -17.77 1.97
N GLY A 98 3.68 -16.57 2.55
CA GLY A 98 2.42 -16.16 3.12
C GLY A 98 1.32 -16.03 2.06
N SER A 99 0.08 -16.26 2.49
CA SER A 99 -1.08 -15.85 1.71
C SER A 99 -1.07 -14.32 1.56
N PRO A 100 -1.62 -13.78 0.45
CA PRO A 100 -1.90 -12.35 0.38
C PRO A 100 -2.76 -11.94 1.58
N GLU A 101 -2.40 -10.81 2.19
CA GLU A 101 -3.24 -10.15 3.18
C GLU A 101 -4.58 -9.76 2.56
N LYS A 102 -5.67 -9.83 3.33
CA LYS A 102 -6.98 -9.34 2.88
C LYS A 102 -6.92 -7.82 2.73
N CYS A 103 -7.72 -7.27 1.83
CA CYS A 103 -7.94 -5.82 1.83
C CYS A 103 -8.93 -5.45 2.94
N THR A 104 -8.52 -4.60 3.87
CA THR A 104 -9.38 -4.03 4.92
C THR A 104 -9.47 -2.51 4.77
N ASN A 105 -10.51 -1.90 5.34
CA ASN A 105 -10.67 -0.43 5.40
C ASN A 105 -10.70 0.27 4.02
N PHE A 106 -11.14 -0.42 2.97
CA PHE A 106 -11.39 0.18 1.66
C PHE A 106 -12.73 0.92 1.64
N ASP A 107 -12.89 1.90 0.74
CA ASP A 107 -14.18 2.57 0.54
C ASP A 107 -15.17 1.61 -0.14
N PRO A 108 -16.28 1.23 0.51
CA PRO A 108 -17.24 0.29 -0.05
C PRO A 108 -17.94 0.81 -1.32
N ARG A 109 -18.00 2.13 -1.55
CA ARG A 109 -18.63 2.73 -2.73
C ARG A 109 -17.74 2.58 -3.97
N THR A 110 -16.47 2.94 -3.85
CA THR A 110 -15.51 2.91 -4.96
C THR A 110 -14.76 1.58 -5.07
N LYS A 111 -14.70 0.80 -3.98
CA LYS A 111 -13.88 -0.40 -3.79
C LYS A 111 -12.37 -0.13 -3.88
N CYS A 112 -11.97 1.07 -3.46
CA CYS A 112 -10.59 1.55 -3.56
C CYS A 112 -10.04 1.95 -2.18
N GLY A 113 -8.71 1.99 -2.06
CA GLY A 113 -8.02 2.28 -0.81
C GLY A 113 -7.98 1.10 0.15
N GLY A 114 -7.53 1.36 1.38
CA GLY A 114 -7.39 0.37 2.44
C GLY A 114 -5.97 -0.14 2.66
N THR A 115 -5.86 -1.18 3.48
CA THR A 115 -4.61 -1.82 3.93
C THR A 115 -4.60 -3.30 3.55
N GLY A 116 -3.42 -3.84 3.23
CA GLY A 116 -3.22 -5.22 2.79
C GLY A 116 -3.14 -5.32 1.27
N SER A 117 -3.92 -6.22 0.65
CA SER A 117 -3.93 -6.41 -0.80
C SER A 117 -5.06 -5.67 -1.52
N CYS A 118 -4.92 -4.35 -1.69
CA CYS A 118 -5.98 -3.44 -2.12
C CYS A 118 -5.78 -2.84 -3.53
N ILE A 119 -6.86 -2.27 -4.08
CA ILE A 119 -6.86 -1.48 -5.32
C ILE A 119 -6.86 0.01 -4.95
N TYR A 120 -6.07 0.82 -5.64
CA TYR A 120 -6.04 2.29 -5.52
C TYR A 120 -6.43 2.90 -6.87
N CYS A 121 -7.39 3.82 -6.82
CA CYS A 121 -8.09 4.39 -7.99
C CYS A 121 -8.05 5.91 -7.93
N GLY A 122 -8.38 6.64 -8.99
CA GLY A 122 -8.39 8.11 -8.91
C GLY A 122 -7.00 8.71 -8.71
N LEU A 123 -5.96 8.03 -9.20
CA LEU A 123 -4.55 8.45 -9.04
C LEU A 123 -4.21 9.77 -9.74
N CYS A 124 -5.11 10.28 -10.57
CA CYS A 124 -4.99 11.58 -11.27
C CYS A 124 -5.93 12.64 -10.70
N ASP A 125 -6.82 12.29 -9.78
CA ASP A 125 -7.67 13.25 -9.11
C ASP A 125 -6.93 13.79 -7.89
N ARG A 126 -6.60 15.09 -7.89
CA ARG A 126 -5.87 15.74 -6.79
C ARG A 126 -6.60 15.60 -5.44
N SER A 127 -7.92 15.60 -5.44
CA SER A 127 -8.73 15.50 -4.22
C SER A 127 -8.68 14.10 -3.59
N GLU A 128 -8.52 13.07 -4.42
CA GLU A 128 -8.41 11.68 -3.98
C GLU A 128 -6.96 11.26 -3.76
N ALA A 129 -6.03 11.71 -4.59
CA ALA A 129 -4.61 11.40 -4.47
C ALA A 129 -4.00 11.92 -3.15
N ALA A 130 -4.50 13.04 -2.61
CA ALA A 130 -4.06 13.54 -1.31
C ALA A 130 -4.35 12.55 -0.16
N LYS A 131 -5.41 11.74 -0.30
CA LYS A 131 -5.81 10.71 0.67
C LYS A 131 -5.12 9.38 0.43
N GLN A 132 -4.49 9.20 -0.73
CA GLN A 132 -3.98 7.91 -1.14
C GLN A 132 -2.62 7.62 -0.56
N ILE A 133 -2.51 6.37 -0.12
CA ILE A 133 -1.26 5.78 0.33
C ILE A 133 -0.28 5.61 -0.83
N PHE A 134 -0.71 5.67 -2.10
CA PHE A 134 0.15 5.52 -3.27
C PHE A 134 -0.11 6.64 -4.27
N SER A 135 0.96 7.21 -4.84
CA SER A 135 0.85 8.14 -5.96
C SER A 135 2.06 8.05 -6.90
N LEU A 136 1.83 8.41 -8.15
CA LEU A 136 2.88 8.62 -9.14
C LEU A 136 3.00 10.12 -9.38
N GLN A 137 4.22 10.64 -9.32
CA GLN A 137 4.50 12.03 -9.66
C GLN A 137 5.42 12.14 -10.86
N VAL A 138 5.23 13.18 -11.66
CA VAL A 138 6.06 13.56 -12.81
C VAL A 138 6.35 15.05 -12.66
N ASP A 139 7.64 15.42 -12.64
CA ASP A 139 8.08 16.81 -12.40
C ASP A 139 7.61 17.38 -11.05
N GLY A 140 7.49 16.53 -10.02
CA GLY A 140 7.01 16.93 -8.69
C GLY A 140 5.51 17.20 -8.61
N GLU A 141 4.77 17.01 -9.72
CA GLU A 141 3.32 17.10 -9.75
C GLU A 141 2.69 15.70 -9.82
N LEU A 142 1.46 15.57 -9.30
CA LEU A 142 0.67 14.35 -9.47
C LEU A 142 0.57 13.98 -10.96
N PHE A 143 0.67 12.69 -11.25
CA PHE A 143 0.49 12.17 -12.62
C PHE A 143 -0.81 12.70 -13.23
N ASP A 144 -0.67 13.33 -14.39
CA ASP A 144 -1.79 13.87 -15.16
C ASP A 144 -2.20 12.83 -16.20
N CYS A 145 -3.37 12.23 -16.02
CA CYS A 145 -3.91 11.22 -16.92
C CYS A 145 -4.24 11.74 -18.33
N GLN A 146 -4.51 13.04 -18.50
CA GLN A 146 -4.79 13.64 -19.80
C GLN A 146 -3.49 13.89 -20.58
N ARG A 147 -2.50 14.47 -19.90
CA ARG A 147 -1.16 14.70 -20.47
C ARG A 147 -0.42 13.40 -20.71
N GLY A 148 -0.51 12.47 -19.76
CA GLY A 148 0.19 11.20 -19.77
C GLY A 148 1.70 11.32 -19.62
N VAL A 149 2.41 10.23 -19.93
CA VAL A 149 3.86 10.21 -20.12
C VAL A 149 4.15 9.59 -21.48
N GLU A 150 4.98 10.25 -22.29
CA GLU A 150 5.40 9.77 -23.60
C GLU A 150 6.54 8.75 -23.48
N GLN A 151 6.86 8.07 -24.58
CA GLN A 151 7.99 7.16 -24.62
C GLN A 151 9.32 7.91 -24.38
N GLY A 152 10.17 7.39 -23.50
CA GLY A 152 11.46 8.00 -23.19
C GLY A 152 12.05 7.55 -21.86
N THR A 153 13.12 8.23 -21.45
CA THR A 153 13.83 8.00 -20.19
C THR A 153 13.69 9.24 -19.30
N TYR A 154 13.29 9.03 -18.05
CA TYR A 154 12.85 10.07 -17.14
C TYR A 154 13.57 10.00 -15.79
N ASN A 155 14.07 11.14 -15.30
CA ASN A 155 14.75 11.27 -13.98
C ASN A 155 13.91 12.05 -12.93
N ASN A 156 12.68 12.36 -13.32
CA ASN A 156 11.70 13.23 -12.69
C ASN A 156 10.38 12.48 -12.38
N ILE A 157 10.33 11.17 -12.64
CA ILE A 157 9.21 10.33 -12.23
C ILE A 157 9.51 9.75 -10.85
N GLU A 158 8.63 10.02 -9.89
CA GLU A 158 8.75 9.56 -8.51
C GLU A 158 7.57 8.66 -8.15
N TRP A 159 7.87 7.51 -7.56
CA TRP A 159 6.87 6.70 -6.90
C TRP A 159 6.81 7.12 -5.44
N ARG A 160 5.64 7.52 -4.93
CA ARG A 160 5.45 7.89 -3.53
C ARG A 160 4.45 6.95 -2.86
N PHE A 161 4.73 6.58 -1.61
CA PHE A 161 3.79 5.81 -0.82
C PHE A 161 3.91 6.03 0.69
N CYS A 162 2.88 5.65 1.44
CA CYS A 162 2.90 5.64 2.89
C CYS A 162 2.75 4.21 3.45
N THR A 163 3.20 3.98 4.66
CA THR A 163 2.95 2.73 5.39
C THR A 163 1.60 2.80 6.09
N PRO A 164 0.96 1.66 6.40
CA PRO A 164 -0.21 1.67 7.26
C PRO A 164 0.12 2.25 8.64
N THR A 165 -0.92 2.72 9.34
CA THR A 165 -0.79 2.95 10.78
C THR A 165 -0.54 1.64 11.52
N LEU A 166 -0.01 1.74 12.73
CA LEU A 166 0.18 0.56 13.57
C LEU A 166 -1.14 -0.20 13.75
N ASP A 167 -2.25 0.50 14.02
CA ASP A 167 -3.56 -0.13 14.20
C ASP A 167 -4.04 -0.86 12.95
N GLU A 168 -3.93 -0.21 11.79
CA GLU A 168 -4.29 -0.80 10.50
C GLU A 168 -3.46 -2.04 10.20
N PHE A 169 -2.16 -2.00 10.52
CA PHE A 169 -1.26 -3.13 10.32
C PHE A 169 -1.60 -4.30 11.24
N LEU A 170 -1.78 -4.05 12.55
CA LEU A 170 -2.08 -5.09 13.52
C LEU A 170 -3.43 -5.76 13.24
N GLU A 171 -4.45 -4.97 12.90
CA GLU A 171 -5.76 -5.48 12.47
C GLU A 171 -5.64 -6.35 11.22
N ASN A 172 -4.90 -5.88 10.21
CA ASN A 172 -4.78 -6.59 8.94
C ASN A 172 -3.94 -7.87 9.04
N ALA A 173 -2.87 -7.84 9.82
CA ALA A 173 -1.95 -8.95 10.05
C ALA A 173 -2.47 -9.96 11.10
N ASP A 174 -3.58 -9.66 11.78
CA ASP A 174 -4.11 -10.45 12.91
C ASP A 174 -3.06 -10.65 14.02
N ILE A 175 -2.31 -9.57 14.31
CA ILE A 175 -1.25 -9.55 15.33
C ILE A 175 -1.79 -8.91 16.60
N ASP A 176 -1.66 -9.64 17.71
CA ASP A 176 -2.01 -9.13 19.04
C ASP A 176 -1.13 -7.91 19.42
N PRO A 177 -1.73 -6.78 19.87
CA PRO A 177 -0.97 -5.59 20.24
C PRO A 177 0.05 -5.82 21.36
N ASP A 178 -0.22 -6.70 22.34
CA ASP A 178 0.73 -6.99 23.43
C ASP A 178 1.92 -7.83 22.91
N PHE A 179 1.69 -8.68 21.91
CA PHE A 179 2.78 -9.35 21.19
C PHE A 179 3.63 -8.35 20.41
N TRP A 180 2.99 -7.41 19.70
CA TRP A 180 3.69 -6.37 18.96
C TRP A 180 4.49 -5.45 19.87
N GLU A 181 3.96 -5.02 21.01
CA GLU A 181 4.71 -4.20 21.98
C GLU A 181 6.04 -4.85 22.38
N LYS A 182 6.06 -6.17 22.55
CA LYS A 182 7.24 -6.92 23.01
C LYS A 182 8.25 -7.22 21.89
N HIS A 183 7.82 -7.19 20.62
CA HIS A 183 8.61 -7.76 19.52
C HIS A 183 8.67 -6.88 18.26
N GLY A 184 7.84 -5.84 18.16
CA GLY A 184 7.69 -4.97 17.00
C GLY A 184 8.94 -4.17 16.66
N ASN A 185 9.85 -3.99 17.63
CA ASN A 185 11.17 -3.41 17.40
C ASN A 185 12.09 -4.30 16.54
N LYS A 186 11.82 -5.60 16.44
CA LYS A 186 12.53 -6.52 15.51
C LYS A 186 11.97 -6.42 14.09
N GLY A 187 10.80 -5.82 13.97
CA GLY A 187 10.05 -5.64 12.74
C GLY A 187 9.42 -6.90 12.19
N GLN A 188 8.64 -6.69 11.14
CA GLN A 188 7.98 -7.75 10.38
C GLN A 188 8.26 -7.58 8.89
N ILE A 189 8.79 -8.63 8.26
CA ILE A 189 9.10 -8.60 6.82
C ILE A 189 7.82 -8.73 6.01
N ILE A 190 7.57 -7.71 5.18
CA ILE A 190 6.47 -7.63 4.22
C ILE A 190 7.02 -7.70 2.80
N PHE A 191 6.38 -8.53 1.99
CA PHE A 191 6.60 -8.56 0.54
C PHE A 191 5.43 -7.87 -0.14
N GLN A 192 5.71 -6.79 -0.84
CA GLN A 192 4.71 -6.08 -1.63
C GLN A 192 5.01 -6.27 -3.12
N THR A 193 4.00 -6.70 -3.87
CA THR A 193 4.01 -6.61 -5.34
C THR A 193 3.03 -5.54 -5.74
N ILE A 194 3.52 -4.54 -6.45
CA ILE A 194 2.72 -3.42 -6.90
C ILE A 194 2.57 -3.52 -8.41
N GLN A 195 1.32 -3.50 -8.87
CA GLN A 195 0.95 -3.61 -10.28
C GLN A 195 0.24 -2.32 -10.69
N ILE A 196 0.71 -1.65 -11.73
CA ILE A 196 -0.03 -0.56 -12.37
C ILE A 196 -0.83 -1.14 -13.53
N HIS A 197 -2.12 -0.85 -13.59
CA HIS A 197 -3.02 -1.27 -14.65
C HIS A 197 -3.61 -0.07 -15.38
N ASN A 198 -3.82 -0.22 -16.69
CA ASN A 198 -4.55 0.73 -17.54
C ASN A 198 -6.02 0.32 -17.75
N ILE A 199 -6.58 -0.43 -16.80
CA ILE A 199 -7.97 -0.88 -16.78
C ILE A 199 -8.56 -0.65 -15.39
N SER A 200 -9.87 -0.42 -15.30
CA SER A 200 -10.58 -0.23 -14.03
C SER A 200 -10.78 -1.57 -13.32
N LEU A 201 -9.83 -1.94 -12.45
CA LEU A 201 -9.86 -3.17 -11.66
C LEU A 201 -11.06 -3.22 -10.72
N ASN A 202 -11.38 -2.11 -10.07
CA ASN A 202 -12.48 -1.98 -9.11
C ASN A 202 -13.88 -2.21 -9.72
N ALA A 203 -14.02 -2.05 -11.04
CA ALA A 203 -15.25 -2.29 -11.79
C ALA A 203 -15.42 -3.75 -12.23
N LEU A 204 -14.41 -4.60 -12.06
CA LEU A 204 -14.45 -5.98 -12.52
C LEU A 204 -15.24 -6.88 -11.53
N PRO A 205 -16.03 -7.86 -12.04
CA PRO A 205 -16.54 -8.93 -11.20
C PRO A 205 -15.40 -9.73 -10.55
N PRO A 206 -15.58 -10.29 -9.33
CA PRO A 206 -14.50 -10.96 -8.58
C PRO A 206 -13.74 -12.05 -9.38
N ALA A 207 -14.45 -12.88 -10.14
CA ALA A 207 -13.83 -13.92 -10.95
C ALA A 207 -12.94 -13.35 -12.08
N LYS A 208 -13.36 -12.24 -12.70
CA LYS A 208 -12.58 -11.55 -13.74
C LYS A 208 -11.40 -10.81 -13.12
N LEU A 209 -11.58 -10.15 -11.97
CA LEU A 209 -10.50 -9.52 -11.22
C LEU A 209 -9.40 -10.53 -10.89
N HIS A 210 -9.74 -11.66 -10.28
CA HIS A 210 -8.76 -12.70 -9.95
C HIS A 210 -8.00 -13.21 -11.19
N ARG A 211 -8.71 -13.36 -12.33
CA ARG A 211 -8.06 -13.72 -13.60
C ARG A 211 -7.06 -12.65 -14.04
N VAL A 212 -7.49 -11.38 -14.08
CA VAL A 212 -6.68 -10.23 -14.50
C VAL A 212 -5.40 -10.13 -13.66
N LEU A 213 -5.51 -10.20 -12.33
CA LEU A 213 -4.36 -10.12 -11.42
C LEU A 213 -3.38 -11.28 -11.59
N ARG A 214 -3.88 -12.46 -11.98
CA ARG A 214 -3.05 -13.65 -12.25
C ARG A 214 -2.38 -13.59 -13.63
N THR A 215 -3.04 -13.04 -14.65
CA THR A 215 -2.53 -13.04 -16.04
C THR A 215 -1.75 -11.77 -16.39
N GLY A 216 -1.93 -10.69 -15.63
CA GLY A 216 -1.38 -9.36 -15.96
C GLY A 216 -2.12 -8.68 -17.11
N GLU A 217 -3.39 -9.02 -17.34
CA GLU A 217 -4.22 -8.36 -18.37
C GLU A 217 -4.36 -6.86 -18.02
N GLY A 218 -3.99 -5.97 -18.95
CA GLY A 218 -3.95 -4.52 -18.71
C GLY A 218 -2.87 -4.04 -17.72
N MET A 219 -1.98 -4.91 -17.26
CA MET A 219 -0.85 -4.49 -16.43
C MET A 219 0.20 -3.81 -17.31
N ILE A 220 0.62 -2.61 -16.93
CA ILE A 220 1.56 -1.76 -17.69
C ILE A 220 2.87 -1.50 -16.96
N ALA A 221 2.91 -1.79 -15.65
CA ALA A 221 4.13 -1.78 -14.85
C ALA A 221 3.97 -2.75 -13.68
N CYS A 222 5.07 -3.30 -13.19
CA CYS A 222 5.08 -4.14 -12.00
C CYS A 222 6.38 -3.98 -11.22
N HIS A 223 6.28 -3.79 -9.92
CA HIS A 223 7.41 -3.59 -9.02
C HIS A 223 7.27 -4.45 -7.77
N LYS A 224 8.39 -4.86 -7.19
CA LYS A 224 8.41 -5.62 -5.94
C LYS A 224 9.21 -4.87 -4.89
N LEU A 225 8.68 -4.80 -3.68
CA LEU A 225 9.35 -4.30 -2.50
C LEU A 225 9.43 -5.42 -1.46
N VAL A 226 10.56 -5.46 -0.78
CA VAL A 226 10.77 -6.24 0.44
C VAL A 226 11.19 -5.24 1.50
N VAL A 227 10.36 -5.09 2.51
CA VAL A 227 10.50 -4.10 3.57
C VAL A 227 10.35 -4.77 4.92
N ASN A 228 11.01 -4.24 5.92
CA ASN A 228 10.81 -4.60 7.31
C ASN A 228 10.01 -3.47 7.98
N TYR A 229 8.80 -3.75 8.41
CA TYR A 229 7.96 -2.77 9.12
C TYR A 229 8.39 -2.68 10.58
N LEU A 230 8.64 -1.47 11.07
CA LEU A 230 9.18 -1.19 12.41
C LEU A 230 8.27 -0.18 13.13
N GLN A 231 8.14 -0.34 14.45
CA GLN A 231 7.39 0.63 15.27
C GLN A 231 8.12 1.98 15.38
N ASP A 232 9.45 1.95 15.49
CA ASP A 232 10.31 3.11 15.61
C ASP A 232 11.43 3.05 14.56
N ALA A 233 11.75 4.21 13.98
CA ALA A 233 12.94 4.41 13.14
C ALA A 233 14.12 4.89 13.98
#